data_AF-A0A382RMN9-F1
#
_entry.id   AF-A0A382RMN9-F1
#
_cell.length_a   1.000
_cell.length_b   1.000
_cell.length_c   1.000
_cell.angle_alpha   90.00
_cell.angle_beta   90.00
_cell.angle_gamma   90.00
#
_symmetry.space_group_name_H-M   'P 1'
#
loop_
_entity.id
_entity.type
_entity.pdbx_description
1 polymer ?
#
loop_
_entity_poly.entity_id
_entity_poly.type
_entity_poly.pdbx_seq_one_letter_code
_entity_poly.pdbx_strand_id
1 'polypeptide(L)' 'MTENQYHKEYREYLELALQRFLEEKEGLSEYDARIRVMQDFENVKKLALLAGYL' A
#
# COMPACT_ATOMS: atom_id res chain seq x y z
N MET A 1 -2.24 -24.69 -9.64
CA MET A 1 -1.68 -23.40 -9.19
C MET A 1 -2.27 -23.15 -7.82
N THR A 2 -1.45 -23.24 -6.77
CA THR A 2 -1.87 -23.23 -5.37
C THR A 2 -2.29 -21.82 -4.97
N GLU A 3 -3.48 -21.66 -4.38
CA GLU A 3 -4.09 -20.40 -3.90
C GLU A 3 -3.12 -19.40 -3.23
N ASN A 4 -2.06 -19.90 -2.59
CA ASN A 4 -1.05 -19.10 -1.91
C ASN A 4 -0.20 -18.17 -2.79
N GLN A 5 -0.04 -18.42 -4.10
CA GLN A 5 0.74 -17.52 -4.97
C GLN A 5 -0.05 -16.26 -5.32
N TYR A 6 -1.36 -16.40 -5.57
CA TYR A 6 -2.24 -15.26 -5.87
C TYR A 6 -2.28 -14.24 -4.74
N HIS A 7 -2.28 -14.71 -3.49
CA HIS A 7 -2.27 -13.83 -2.32
C HIS A 7 -0.95 -13.05 -2.17
N LYS A 8 0.16 -13.59 -2.67
CA LYS A 8 1.47 -12.96 -2.53
C LYS A 8 1.64 -11.83 -3.54
N GLU A 9 1.33 -12.10 -4.80
CA GLU A 9 1.38 -11.09 -5.87
C GLU A 9 0.40 -9.95 -5.60
N TYR A 10 -0.84 -10.27 -5.19
CA TYR A 10 -1.84 -9.24 -4.86
C TYR A 10 -1.38 -8.32 -3.73
N ARG A 11 -0.68 -8.87 -2.73
CA ARG A 11 -0.16 -8.08 -1.61
C ARG A 11 0.95 -7.12 -2.05
N GLU A 12 1.87 -7.59 -2.88
CA GLU A 12 2.97 -6.77 -3.41
C GLU A 12 2.42 -5.60 -4.25
N TYR A 13 1.43 -5.85 -5.11
CA TYR A 13 0.75 -4.79 -5.85
C TYR A 13 0.03 -3.80 -4.93
N LEU A 14 -0.65 -4.29 -3.89
CA LEU A 14 -1.34 -3.43 -2.93
C LEU A 14 -0.34 -2.56 -2.15
N GLU A 15 0.76 -3.14 -1.68
CA GLU A 15 1.82 -2.41 -0.97
C GLU A 15 2.41 -1.29 -1.83
N LEU A 16 2.67 -1.57 -3.12
CA LEU A 16 3.15 -0.56 -4.06
C LEU A 16 2.12 0.56 -4.30
N ALA A 17 0.84 0.22 -4.43
CA ALA A 17 -0.22 1.20 -4.61
C ALA A 17 -0.36 2.12 -3.37
N LEU A 18 -0.22 1.54 -2.17
CA LEU A 18 -0.26 2.30 -0.93
C LEU A 18 0.98 3.19 -0.74
N GLN A 19 2.16 2.75 -1.20
CA GLN A 19 3.37 3.59 -1.20
C GLN A 19 3.17 4.81 -2.10
N ARG A 20 2.70 4.61 -3.33
CA ARG A 20 2.40 5.70 -4.26
C ARG A 20 1.33 6.65 -3.73
N PHE A 21 0.28 6.12 -3.09
CA PHE A 21 -0.73 6.94 -2.43
C PHE A 21 -0.08 7.88 -1.40
N LEU A 22 0.83 7.38 -0.57
CA LEU A 22 1.53 8.18 0.44
C LEU A 22 2.50 9.19 -0.17
N GLU A 23 3.22 8.82 -1.23
CA GLU A 23 4.09 9.72 -1.97
C GLU A 23 3.28 10.86 -2.63
N GLU A 24 2.15 10.55 -3.27
CA GLU A 24 1.34 11.53 -4.01
C GLU A 24 0.45 12.39 -3.10
N LYS A 25 -0.10 11.83 -2.00
CA LYS A 25 -1.03 12.55 -1.12
C LYS A 25 -0.35 13.20 0.08
N GLU A 26 0.64 12.54 0.67
CA GLU A 26 1.36 13.09 1.82
C GLU A 26 2.73 13.66 1.45
N GLY A 27 3.20 13.49 0.20
CA GLY A 27 4.52 13.98 -0.22
C GLY A 27 5.66 13.24 0.46
N LEU A 28 5.41 12.02 0.96
CA LEU A 28 6.41 11.21 1.64
C LEU A 28 7.49 10.74 0.66
N SER A 29 8.71 10.58 1.16
CA SER A 29 9.77 9.89 0.42
C SER A 29 9.39 8.43 0.23
N GLU A 30 9.86 7.80 -0.86
CA GLU A 30 9.68 6.36 -1.12
C GLU A 30 10.02 5.51 0.11
N TYR A 31 11.11 5.86 0.81
CA TYR A 31 11.53 5.17 2.03
C TYR A 31 10.50 5.31 3.16
N ASP A 32 10.04 6.52 3.44
CA ASP A 32 9.06 6.78 4.52
C ASP A 32 7.69 6.20 4.19
N ALA A 33 7.25 6.31 2.93
CA ALA A 33 6.03 5.69 2.42
C ALA A 33 6.08 4.18 2.62
N ARG A 34 7.21 3.54 2.27
CA ARG A 34 7.42 2.11 2.50
C ARG A 34 7.41 1.74 3.97
N ILE A 35 8.13 2.47 4.83
CA ILE A 35 8.15 2.22 6.28
C ILE A 35 6.74 2.31 6.85
N ARG A 36 5.96 3.32 6.43
CA ARG A 36 4.60 3.54 6.92
C ARG A 36 3.61 2.49 6.42
N VAL A 37 3.73 2.04 5.18
CA VAL A 37 2.95 0.89 4.67
C VAL A 37 3.31 -0.39 5.42
N MET A 38 4.59 -0.62 5.73
CA MET A 38 5.01 -1.81 6.50
C MET A 38 4.59 -1.75 7.97
N GLN A 39 4.63 -0.57 8.59
CA GLN A 39 4.22 -0.38 10.00
C GLN A 39 2.69 -0.40 10.17
N ASP A 40 1.96 0.22 9.24
CA ASP A 40 0.54 0.57 9.41
C ASP A 40 -0.30 0.26 8.16
N PHE A 41 -0.06 -0.89 7.54
CA PHE A 41 -0.69 -1.31 6.28
C PHE A 41 -2.20 -1.13 6.25
N GLU A 42 -2.92 -1.61 7.27
CA GLU A 42 -4.38 -1.55 7.34
C GLU A 42 -4.89 -0.10 7.41
N ASN A 43 -4.17 0.78 8.11
CA ASN A 43 -4.54 2.18 8.22
C ASN A 43 -4.31 2.92 6.91
N VAL A 44 -3.15 2.72 6.27
CA VAL A 44 -2.86 3.30 4.95
C VAL A 44 -3.86 2.81 3.90
N LYS A 45 -4.22 1.52 3.93
CA LYS A 45 -5.27 0.96 3.07
C LYS A 45 -6.62 1.63 3.27
N LYS A 46 -7.04 1.84 4.53
CA LYS A 46 -8.28 2.56 4.83
C LYS A 46 -8.24 4.00 4.32
N LEU A 47 -7.12 4.71 4.49
CA LEU A 47 -6.95 6.06 3.98
C LEU A 47 -7.04 6.11 2.45
N ALA A 48 -6.40 5.17 1.75
CA ALA A 48 -6.45 5.07 0.30
C ALA A 48 -7.89 4.78 -0.20
N LEU A 49 -8.61 3.86 0.46
CA LEU A 49 -10.02 3.56 0.14
C LEU A 49 -10.94 4.78 0.40
N LEU A 50 -10.76 5.46 1.53
CA LEU A 50 -11.53 6.67 1.88
C LEU A 50 -11.25 7.82 0.91
N ALA A 51 -10.03 7.89 0.37
CA ALA A 51 -9.63 8.86 -0.63
C ALA A 51 -10.07 8.49 -2.07
N GLY A 52 -10.69 7.31 -2.26
CA GLY A 52 -11.09 6.81 -3.59
C GLY A 52 -9.91 6.47 -4.50
N TYR A 53 -8.74 6.16 -3.92
CA TYR A 53 -7.51 5.82 -4.64
C TYR A 53 -7.42 4.30 -4.94
N LEU A 54 -8.13 3.49 -4.16
CA LEU A 54 -8.26 2.03 -4.25
C LEU A 54 -9.74 1.67 -4.29
#